data_AF-A0A8H6R5P7-F1
#
_entry.id   AF-A0A8H6R5P7-F1
#
_cell.length_a   1.000
_cell.length_b   1.000
_cell.length_c   1.000
_cell.angle_alpha   90.00
_cell.angle_beta   90.00
_cell.angle_gamma   90.00
#
_symmetry.space_group_name_H-M   'P 1'
#
loop_
_entity.id
_entity.type
_entity.pdbx_description
1 polymer ?
#
loop_
_entity_poly.entity_id
_entity_poly.type
_entity_poly.pdbx_seq_one_letter_code
_entity_poly.pdbx_strand_id
1 'polypeptide(L)'
;MNMTAGIIEWPTELIERILSFVQPEHHDKEVSIDQRKHLSVESFEPAPDRSRGSISDIGRFRCVCKRFEEIGRPVLFTRVTIRFSAKGLKTLQNLAASAHLACLVERFTYLVPYFYDDDANDLDALSEDLQRTGLRNTDIDSLRRKRTEQRAICSNEDDVLILKQAIARFTKLKLVQLLRVADSEDRMLLSYLSRHEDARSVLNLDWSRACSHAARTIITALLTSINVPWSRFSLLQLSPESAQYLSTLAERLEVLTLHFDDNEDLDAKVQELSTVFKEVFTRARNMRAVHVGFPSHRPLTLPFKTVFHDVRWEKLVAFGVQGWELEQDEIFNMVRRHPGLRGLRLRDVHLKEGSLWKDVLKVLRAEMHELQWVSLRRIGGGGGRLESAEELDDDGLRVDNNKRKYWERWVLRRCPEHGES
;
A
#
# COMPACT_ATOMS: atom_id res chain seq x y z
N MET A 1 -47.72 6.45 29.44
CA MET A 1 -46.87 7.29 28.57
C MET A 1 -45.89 6.36 27.86
N ASN A 2 -46.03 6.21 26.54
CA ASN A 2 -45.15 5.40 25.70
C ASN A 2 -43.73 5.97 25.76
N MET A 3 -42.78 5.16 26.25
CA MET A 3 -41.37 5.42 25.96
C MET A 3 -41.20 5.26 24.46
N THR A 4 -40.81 6.34 23.79
CA THR A 4 -40.42 6.35 22.39
C THR A 4 -39.44 5.22 22.11
N ALA A 5 -39.81 4.29 21.22
CA ALA A 5 -38.94 3.25 20.69
C ALA A 5 -37.64 3.89 20.16
N GLY A 6 -36.58 3.83 20.96
CA GLY A 6 -35.30 4.45 20.65
C GLY A 6 -34.44 3.58 19.74
N ILE A 7 -33.26 4.08 19.39
CA ILE A 7 -32.23 3.33 18.62
C ILE A 7 -31.87 1.96 19.24
N ILE A 8 -32.17 1.76 20.53
CA ILE A 8 -31.99 0.49 21.26
C ILE A 8 -32.90 -0.63 20.75
N GLU A 9 -34.03 -0.34 20.10
CA GLU A 9 -34.95 -1.36 19.55
C GLU A 9 -34.73 -1.61 18.05
N TRP A 10 -33.85 -0.84 17.40
CA TRP A 10 -33.58 -1.00 15.97
C TRP A 10 -32.91 -2.36 15.69
N PRO A 11 -33.18 -3.00 14.54
CA PRO A 11 -32.49 -4.22 14.12
C PRO A 11 -30.97 -4.03 14.10
N THR A 12 -30.23 -5.07 14.48
CA THR A 12 -28.75 -5.01 14.57
C THR A 12 -28.15 -4.64 13.21
N GLU A 13 -28.69 -5.18 12.14
CA GLU A 13 -28.26 -4.94 10.75
C GLU A 13 -28.39 -3.47 10.37
N LEU A 14 -29.43 -2.78 10.86
CA LEU A 14 -29.64 -1.36 10.62
C LEU A 14 -28.58 -0.52 11.35
N ILE A 15 -28.30 -0.86 12.61
CA ILE A 15 -27.27 -0.19 13.41
C ILE A 15 -25.88 -0.42 12.80
N GLU A 16 -25.55 -1.65 12.42
CA GLU A 16 -24.31 -1.98 11.71
C GLU A 16 -24.17 -1.20 10.40
N ARG A 17 -25.26 -1.08 9.63
CA ARG A 17 -25.29 -0.29 8.41
C ARG A 17 -25.02 1.18 8.69
N ILE A 18 -25.56 1.75 9.75
CA ILE A 18 -25.29 3.14 10.14
C ILE A 18 -23.84 3.33 10.58
N LEU A 19 -23.34 2.46 11.47
CA LEU A 19 -21.96 2.51 11.93
C LEU A 19 -20.96 2.37 10.78
N SER A 20 -21.34 1.61 9.73
CA SER A 20 -20.51 1.50 8.55
C SER A 20 -20.30 2.87 7.87
N PHE A 21 -21.29 3.77 7.85
CA PHE A 21 -21.13 5.13 7.32
C PHE A 21 -20.33 6.09 8.22
N VAL A 22 -20.15 5.75 9.50
CA VAL A 22 -19.34 6.52 10.47
C VAL A 22 -17.85 6.15 10.37
N GLN A 23 -17.54 4.97 9.85
CA GLN A 23 -16.15 4.56 9.64
C GLN A 23 -15.49 5.40 8.52
N PRO A 24 -14.33 6.01 8.78
CA PRO A 24 -13.44 6.44 7.72
C PRO A 24 -13.15 5.23 6.81
N GLU A 25 -13.24 5.40 5.49
CA GLU A 25 -13.07 4.31 4.51
C GLU A 25 -14.20 3.26 4.49
N HIS A 26 -15.45 3.64 4.80
CA HIS A 26 -16.66 2.81 4.60
C HIS A 26 -16.73 2.10 3.23
N HIS A 27 -16.20 2.74 2.18
CA HIS A 27 -16.18 2.20 0.81
C HIS A 27 -15.15 1.07 0.62
N ASP A 28 -14.23 0.87 1.57
CA ASP A 28 -13.21 -0.19 1.59
C ASP A 28 -13.68 -1.43 2.35
N LYS A 29 -14.97 -1.79 2.32
CA LYS A 29 -15.35 -3.19 2.62
C LYS A 29 -14.48 -4.10 1.76
N GLU A 30 -13.99 -5.19 2.35
CA GLU A 30 -12.98 -6.08 1.77
C GLU A 30 -13.30 -6.32 0.29
N VAL A 31 -12.55 -5.59 -0.53
CA VAL A 31 -12.79 -5.51 -1.95
C VAL A 31 -12.43 -6.86 -2.55
N SER A 32 -13.31 -7.44 -3.36
CA SER A 32 -12.93 -8.63 -4.11
C SER A 32 -11.76 -8.30 -5.04
N ILE A 33 -10.78 -9.18 -5.13
CA ILE A 33 -9.52 -8.93 -5.85
C ILE A 33 -9.77 -8.53 -7.32
N ASP A 34 -10.83 -9.07 -7.93
CA ASP A 34 -11.29 -8.76 -9.29
C ASP A 34 -11.94 -7.39 -9.46
N GLN A 35 -12.23 -6.64 -8.39
CA GLN A 35 -12.84 -5.31 -8.50
C GLN A 35 -11.79 -4.22 -8.68
N ARG A 36 -12.08 -3.23 -9.54
CA ARG A 36 -11.20 -2.07 -9.82
C ARG A 36 -10.69 -1.38 -8.56
N LYS A 37 -11.53 -1.22 -7.54
CA LYS A 37 -11.17 -0.60 -6.26
C LYS A 37 -10.04 -1.34 -5.51
N HIS A 38 -9.70 -2.58 -5.88
CA HIS A 38 -8.63 -3.34 -5.23
C HIS A 38 -7.25 -2.72 -5.50
N LEU A 39 -7.00 -2.34 -6.76
CA LEU A 39 -5.74 -1.73 -7.19
C LEU A 39 -5.92 -0.25 -7.57
N SER A 40 -7.15 0.25 -7.67
CA SER A 40 -7.47 1.60 -8.15
C SER A 40 -8.64 2.23 -7.39
N VAL A 41 -8.38 2.64 -6.15
CA VAL A 41 -9.37 3.30 -5.26
C VAL A 41 -9.77 4.71 -5.76
N GLU A 42 -8.86 5.42 -6.44
CA GLU A 42 -9.07 6.83 -6.85
C GLU A 42 -10.01 7.04 -8.06
N SER A 43 -10.64 5.99 -8.60
CA SER A 43 -11.63 6.09 -9.69
C SER A 43 -13.07 6.21 -9.18
N PHE A 44 -13.27 6.16 -7.86
CA PHE A 44 -14.57 6.27 -7.22
C PHE A 44 -14.73 7.67 -6.62
N GLU A 45 -15.99 8.06 -6.37
CA GLU A 45 -16.35 9.35 -5.77
C GLU A 45 -15.42 9.73 -4.59
N PRO A 46 -15.09 11.02 -4.42
CA PRO A 46 -14.24 11.47 -3.34
C PRO A 46 -14.76 10.93 -2.01
N ALA A 47 -13.84 10.52 -1.13
CA ALA A 47 -14.18 10.08 0.21
C ALA A 47 -15.13 11.11 0.84
N PRO A 48 -16.24 10.66 1.48
CA PRO A 48 -17.16 11.57 2.13
C PRO A 48 -16.39 12.49 3.09
N ASP A 49 -16.86 13.73 3.18
CA ASP A 49 -16.24 14.78 3.97
C ASP A 49 -15.86 14.29 5.38
N ARG A 50 -14.63 14.58 5.82
CA ARG A 50 -14.05 14.13 7.10
C ARG A 50 -14.85 14.61 8.32
N SER A 51 -15.83 15.50 8.10
CA SER A 51 -16.81 15.97 9.08
C SER A 51 -17.85 14.91 9.47
N ARG A 52 -18.00 13.80 8.72
CA ARG A 52 -18.99 12.75 9.00
C ARG A 52 -18.46 11.67 9.93
N GLY A 53 -18.36 12.01 11.22
CA GLY A 53 -18.13 11.05 12.30
C GLY A 53 -16.71 10.47 12.36
N SER A 54 -16.26 10.15 13.56
CA SER A 54 -14.92 9.65 13.83
C SER A 54 -14.98 8.24 14.44
N ILE A 55 -13.88 7.49 14.31
CA ILE A 55 -13.67 6.23 15.05
C ILE A 55 -13.91 6.43 16.56
N SER A 56 -13.65 7.64 17.09
CA SER A 56 -13.92 7.97 18.49
C SER A 56 -15.40 7.93 18.85
N ASP A 57 -16.29 8.23 17.90
CA ASP A 57 -17.74 8.20 18.11
C ASP A 57 -18.26 6.77 18.20
N ILE A 58 -17.69 5.84 17.42
CA ILE A 58 -17.97 4.41 17.55
C ILE A 58 -17.48 3.90 18.91
N GLY A 59 -16.33 4.41 19.38
CA GLY A 59 -15.80 4.12 20.71
C GLY A 59 -16.78 4.52 21.83
N ARG A 60 -17.32 5.74 21.74
CA ARG A 60 -18.34 6.26 22.67
C ARG A 60 -19.65 5.49 22.57
N PHE A 61 -20.11 5.18 21.35
CA PHE A 61 -21.32 4.40 21.08
C PHE A 61 -21.31 3.07 21.82
N ARG A 62 -20.19 2.33 21.74
CA ARG A 62 -20.06 1.03 22.41
C ARG A 62 -20.15 1.15 23.94
N CYS A 63 -19.74 2.26 24.53
CA CYS A 63 -19.79 2.45 25.99
C CYS A 63 -21.20 2.68 26.54
N VAL A 64 -22.23 2.80 25.69
CA VAL A 64 -23.61 3.09 26.12
C VAL A 64 -24.28 1.87 26.75
N CYS A 65 -24.18 0.68 26.13
CA CYS A 65 -24.77 -0.55 26.66
C CYS A 65 -24.11 -1.81 26.06
N LYS A 66 -24.33 -2.98 26.69
CA LYS A 66 -23.76 -4.27 26.23
C LYS A 66 -24.09 -4.60 24.77
N ARG A 67 -25.33 -4.31 24.33
CA ARG A 67 -25.73 -4.53 22.93
C ARG A 67 -24.88 -3.69 21.97
N PHE A 68 -24.66 -2.41 22.29
CA PHE A 68 -23.85 -1.53 21.45
C PHE A 68 -22.37 -1.85 21.55
N GLU A 69 -21.93 -2.41 22.68
CA GLU A 69 -20.60 -2.99 22.80
C GLU A 69 -20.39 -4.14 21.82
N GLU A 70 -21.31 -5.10 21.79
CA GLU A 70 -21.26 -6.25 20.88
C GLU A 70 -21.28 -5.82 19.41
N ILE A 71 -22.11 -4.84 19.05
CA ILE A 71 -22.23 -4.32 17.68
C ILE A 71 -21.00 -3.47 17.29
N GLY A 72 -20.55 -2.58 18.16
CA GLY A 72 -19.49 -1.61 17.85
C GLY A 72 -18.07 -2.19 17.92
N ARG A 73 -17.88 -3.32 18.62
CA ARG A 73 -16.55 -3.92 18.82
C ARG A 73 -15.93 -4.49 17.52
N PRO A 74 -16.61 -5.30 16.70
CA PRO A 74 -16.09 -5.70 15.38
C PRO A 74 -15.72 -4.50 14.51
N VAL A 75 -16.57 -3.48 14.50
CA VAL A 75 -16.39 -2.23 13.74
C VAL A 75 -15.09 -1.51 14.13
N LEU A 76 -14.64 -1.61 15.38
CA LEU A 76 -13.43 -0.95 15.89
C LEU A 76 -12.16 -1.79 15.83
N PHE A 77 -12.28 -3.11 15.99
CA PHE A 77 -11.11 -3.99 16.16
C PHE A 77 -10.81 -4.84 14.93
N THR A 78 -11.65 -4.84 13.90
CA THR A 78 -11.31 -5.50 12.61
C THR A 78 -10.09 -4.88 11.94
N ARG A 79 -9.84 -3.59 12.14
CA ARG A 79 -8.68 -2.87 11.59
C ARG A 79 -7.89 -2.24 12.72
N VAL A 80 -6.63 -2.63 12.86
CA VAL A 80 -5.76 -2.14 13.92
C VAL A 80 -4.54 -1.49 13.28
N THR A 81 -4.33 -0.22 13.60
CA THR A 81 -3.17 0.55 13.18
C THR A 81 -2.32 0.88 14.39
N ILE A 82 -1.06 0.47 14.39
CA ILE A 82 -0.11 0.68 15.48
C ILE A 82 1.11 1.42 14.95
N ARG A 83 1.57 2.42 15.70
CA ARG A 83 2.84 3.12 15.43
C ARG A 83 4.00 2.42 16.12
N PHE A 84 5.16 2.39 15.47
CA PHE A 84 6.45 2.14 16.09
C PHE A 84 6.73 3.27 17.09
N SER A 85 6.39 3.03 18.36
CA SER A 85 6.52 3.95 19.50
C SER A 85 6.23 3.18 20.78
N ALA A 86 6.73 3.64 21.93
CA ALA A 86 6.48 2.96 23.21
C ALA A 86 4.97 2.86 23.50
N LYS A 87 4.23 3.95 23.26
CA LYS A 87 2.77 4.00 23.41
C LYS A 87 2.04 3.06 22.44
N GLY A 88 2.46 3.03 21.18
CA GLY A 88 1.86 2.16 20.16
C GLY A 88 2.05 0.68 20.50
N LEU A 89 3.27 0.29 20.86
CA LEU A 89 3.59 -1.07 21.28
C LEU A 89 2.84 -1.46 22.56
N LYS A 90 2.73 -0.57 23.54
CA LYS A 90 1.92 -0.85 24.74
C LYS A 90 0.44 -1.06 24.41
N THR A 91 -0.10 -0.26 23.48
CA THR A 91 -1.48 -0.41 23.00
C THR A 91 -1.69 -1.77 22.34
N LEU A 92 -0.73 -2.20 21.51
CA LEU A 92 -0.76 -3.51 20.86
C LEU A 92 -0.69 -4.66 21.87
N GLN A 93 0.18 -4.55 22.88
CA GLN A 93 0.29 -5.53 23.95
C GLN A 93 -1.01 -5.67 24.74
N ASN A 94 -1.65 -4.55 25.10
CA ASN A 94 -2.94 -4.56 25.81
C ASN A 94 -4.06 -5.19 24.97
N LEU A 95 -4.08 -4.92 23.66
CA LEU A 95 -5.01 -5.57 22.73
C LEU A 95 -4.77 -7.08 22.67
N ALA A 96 -3.50 -7.51 22.54
CA ALA A 96 -3.13 -8.91 22.47
C ALA A 96 -3.52 -9.70 23.74
N ALA A 97 -3.46 -9.05 24.91
CA ALA A 97 -3.93 -9.64 26.17
C ALA A 97 -5.46 -9.85 26.20
N SER A 98 -6.22 -9.13 25.37
CA SER A 98 -7.68 -9.21 25.30
C SER A 98 -8.12 -10.17 24.19
N ALA A 99 -8.13 -11.48 24.49
CA ALA A 99 -8.38 -12.53 23.49
C ALA A 99 -9.65 -12.32 22.64
N HIS A 100 -10.74 -11.85 23.25
CA HIS A 100 -12.03 -11.59 22.58
C HIS A 100 -12.01 -10.36 21.65
N LEU A 101 -11.01 -9.49 21.76
CA LEU A 101 -10.77 -8.35 20.87
C LEU A 101 -9.75 -8.70 19.80
N ALA A 102 -8.63 -9.31 20.20
CA ALA A 102 -7.55 -9.71 19.31
C ALA A 102 -8.04 -10.66 18.21
N CYS A 103 -8.96 -11.57 18.52
CA CYS A 103 -9.51 -12.51 17.54
C CYS A 103 -10.35 -11.84 16.43
N LEU A 104 -10.72 -10.56 16.58
CA LEU A 104 -11.49 -9.81 15.58
C LEU A 104 -10.61 -9.15 14.52
N VAL A 105 -9.29 -9.05 14.74
CA VAL A 105 -8.36 -8.34 13.86
C VAL A 105 -8.23 -9.08 12.52
N GLU A 106 -8.65 -8.41 11.44
CA GLU A 106 -8.50 -8.91 10.06
C GLU A 106 -7.44 -8.13 9.28
N ARG A 107 -7.23 -6.85 9.62
CA ARG A 107 -6.20 -6.00 9.03
C ARG A 107 -5.33 -5.39 10.11
N PHE A 108 -4.03 -5.64 10.00
CA PHE A 108 -3.03 -5.05 10.87
C PHE A 108 -2.11 -4.12 10.07
N THR A 109 -2.04 -2.86 10.48
CA THR A 109 -1.19 -1.84 9.85
C THR A 109 -0.13 -1.38 10.86
N TYR A 110 1.14 -1.51 10.49
CA TYR A 110 2.26 -1.02 11.28
C TYR A 110 2.83 0.26 10.64
N LEU A 111 2.80 1.36 11.38
CA LEU A 111 3.33 2.66 10.96
C LEU A 111 4.73 2.86 11.51
N VAL A 112 5.71 3.08 10.64
CA VAL A 112 7.13 3.18 11.03
C VAL A 112 7.70 4.54 10.59
N PRO A 113 8.42 5.27 11.47
CA PRO A 113 9.10 6.51 11.11
C PRO A 113 10.43 6.20 10.38
N TYR A 114 11.09 7.23 9.86
CA TYR A 114 12.50 7.09 9.48
C TYR A 114 13.33 6.71 10.70
N PHE A 115 14.40 5.94 10.49
CA PHE A 115 15.32 5.61 11.56
C PHE A 115 16.46 6.63 11.60
N TYR A 116 16.71 7.20 12.78
CA TYR A 116 17.94 7.96 13.00
C TYR A 116 19.18 7.10 12.74
N ASP A 117 20.13 7.66 12.00
CA ASP A 117 21.44 7.06 11.76
C ASP A 117 22.22 6.94 13.08
N ASP A 118 23.06 5.92 13.26
CA ASP A 118 23.81 5.78 14.51
C ASP A 118 25.00 6.76 14.54
N ASP A 119 25.59 7.05 13.38
CA ASP A 119 26.81 7.85 13.25
C ASP A 119 26.53 9.35 13.03
N ALA A 120 25.34 9.68 12.48
CA ALA A 120 24.88 11.04 12.26
C ALA A 120 23.50 11.26 12.90
N ASN A 121 23.46 11.54 14.20
CA ASN A 121 22.19 11.77 14.93
C ASN A 121 22.18 12.94 15.90
N ASP A 122 23.03 13.95 15.69
CA ASP A 122 23.08 15.12 16.54
C ASP A 122 22.01 16.14 16.15
N LEU A 123 20.78 15.87 16.62
CA LEU A 123 19.66 16.80 16.48
C LEU A 123 19.89 18.13 17.21
N ASP A 124 20.69 18.14 18.27
CA ASP A 124 20.90 19.31 19.10
C ASP A 124 21.81 20.33 18.40
N ALA A 125 22.82 19.85 17.66
CA ALA A 125 23.67 20.67 16.81
C ALA A 125 22.89 21.46 15.72
N LEU A 126 21.74 20.95 15.27
CA LEU A 126 20.90 21.60 14.25
C LEU A 126 19.69 22.34 14.82
N SER A 127 19.54 22.40 16.15
CA SER A 127 18.32 22.91 16.77
C SER A 127 18.01 24.36 16.39
N GLU A 128 19.02 25.24 16.30
CA GLU A 128 18.83 26.64 15.92
C GLU A 128 18.38 26.78 14.45
N ASP A 129 18.98 26.01 13.54
CA ASP A 129 18.63 26.06 12.12
C ASP A 129 17.23 25.51 11.87
N LEU A 130 16.87 24.42 12.56
CA LEU A 130 15.53 23.86 12.52
C LEU A 130 14.48 24.86 13.04
N GLN A 131 14.77 25.62 14.09
CA GLN A 131 13.90 26.71 14.54
C GLN A 131 13.71 27.79 13.48
N ARG A 132 14.78 28.18 12.76
CA ARG A 132 14.69 29.16 11.65
C ARG A 132 13.80 28.67 10.52
N THR A 133 13.68 27.35 10.32
CA THR A 133 12.77 26.76 9.32
C THR A 133 11.30 26.66 9.77
N GLY A 134 11.00 27.07 11.01
CA GLY A 134 9.63 27.12 11.54
C GLY A 134 9.25 25.96 12.46
N LEU A 135 10.17 25.04 12.79
CA LEU A 135 9.93 24.05 13.84
C LEU A 135 9.91 24.73 15.22
N ARG A 136 8.89 24.46 16.04
CA ARG A 136 8.82 24.97 17.41
C ARG A 136 9.67 24.10 18.34
N ASN A 137 10.04 24.63 19.50
CA ASN A 137 10.76 23.85 20.53
C ASN A 137 10.02 22.56 20.91
N THR A 138 8.68 22.59 20.97
CA THR A 138 7.87 21.40 21.22
C THR A 138 7.98 20.33 20.14
N ASP A 139 8.19 20.75 18.88
CA ASP A 139 8.37 19.85 17.74
C ASP A 139 9.77 19.21 17.81
N ILE A 140 10.80 19.98 18.17
CA ILE A 140 12.16 19.48 18.40
C ILE A 140 12.21 18.51 19.59
N ASP A 141 11.51 18.82 20.69
CA ASP A 141 11.38 17.91 21.83
C ASP A 141 10.62 16.62 21.47
N SER A 142 9.65 16.70 20.54
CA SER A 142 9.00 15.52 19.97
C SER A 142 10.01 14.64 19.23
N LEU A 143 10.83 15.23 18.36
CA LEU A 143 11.86 14.53 17.60
C LEU A 143 12.92 13.89 18.53
N ARG A 144 13.38 14.60 19.56
CA ARG A 144 14.28 14.04 20.59
C ARG A 144 13.69 12.81 21.27
N ARG A 145 12.42 12.89 21.68
CA ARG A 145 11.74 11.76 22.32
C ARG A 145 11.59 10.58 21.36
N LYS A 146 11.20 10.81 20.10
CA LYS A 146 11.11 9.78 19.06
C LYS A 146 12.45 9.07 18.86
N ARG A 147 13.56 9.80 18.78
CA ARG A 147 14.93 9.26 18.69
C ARG A 147 15.26 8.34 19.88
N THR A 148 15.02 8.82 21.10
CA THR A 148 15.30 8.05 22.32
C THR A 148 14.44 6.80 22.41
N GLU A 149 13.13 6.91 22.12
CA GLU A 149 12.22 5.77 22.09
C GLU A 149 12.65 4.74 21.04
N GLN A 150 13.03 5.18 19.84
CA GLN A 150 13.48 4.28 18.79
C GLN A 150 14.67 3.46 19.23
N ARG A 151 15.69 4.11 19.79
CA ARG A 151 16.89 3.42 20.29
C ARG A 151 16.52 2.39 21.35
N ALA A 152 15.69 2.76 22.32
CA ALA A 152 15.25 1.84 23.38
C ALA A 152 14.49 0.63 22.81
N ILE A 153 13.52 0.85 21.92
CA ILE A 153 12.72 -0.23 21.32
C ILE A 153 13.61 -1.19 20.54
N CYS A 154 14.52 -0.66 19.71
CA CYS A 154 15.42 -1.49 18.91
C CYS A 154 16.42 -2.25 19.78
N SER A 155 17.02 -1.62 20.80
CA SER A 155 18.00 -2.27 21.68
C SER A 155 17.38 -3.36 22.56
N ASN A 156 16.14 -3.17 23.00
CA ASN A 156 15.43 -4.15 23.83
C ASN A 156 14.68 -5.20 23.02
N GLU A 157 14.59 -5.04 21.70
CA GLU A 157 13.74 -5.84 20.81
C GLU A 157 12.25 -5.85 21.24
N ASP A 158 11.78 -4.76 21.86
CA ASP A 158 10.42 -4.65 22.40
C ASP A 158 9.37 -4.88 21.29
N ASP A 159 9.62 -4.34 20.09
CA ASP A 159 8.76 -4.50 18.93
C ASP A 159 8.69 -5.97 18.48
N VAL A 160 9.82 -6.68 18.44
CA VAL A 160 9.89 -8.10 18.07
C VAL A 160 9.07 -8.95 19.00
N LEU A 161 9.25 -8.78 20.32
CA LEU A 161 8.53 -9.54 21.32
C LEU A 161 7.01 -9.28 21.24
N ILE A 162 6.61 -8.01 21.16
CA ILE A 162 5.20 -7.62 21.18
C ILE A 162 4.50 -8.01 19.88
N LEU A 163 5.14 -7.86 18.72
CA LEU A 163 4.55 -8.27 17.44
C LEU A 163 4.35 -9.78 17.37
N LYS A 164 5.32 -10.58 17.83
CA LYS A 164 5.16 -12.05 17.94
C LYS A 164 3.94 -12.42 18.78
N GLN A 165 3.82 -11.82 19.97
CA GLN A 165 2.71 -12.08 20.88
C GLN A 165 1.36 -11.67 20.28
N ALA A 166 1.30 -10.49 19.65
CA ALA A 166 0.06 -9.95 19.11
C ALA A 166 -0.42 -10.72 17.88
N ILE A 167 0.45 -10.97 16.90
CA ILE A 167 0.09 -11.67 15.65
C ILE A 167 -0.43 -13.07 15.96
N ALA A 168 0.18 -13.79 16.91
CA ALA A 168 -0.29 -15.10 17.36
C ALA A 168 -1.73 -15.09 17.91
N ARG A 169 -2.28 -13.93 18.30
CA ARG A 169 -3.64 -13.77 18.81
C ARG A 169 -4.64 -13.29 17.76
N PHE A 170 -4.18 -12.88 16.57
CA PHE A 170 -5.04 -12.37 15.50
C PHE A 170 -5.59 -13.51 14.63
N THR A 171 -6.47 -14.34 15.21
CA THR A 171 -6.96 -15.58 14.56
C THR A 171 -7.78 -15.37 13.28
N LYS A 172 -8.17 -14.13 12.94
CA LYS A 172 -8.87 -13.78 11.70
C LYS A 172 -8.03 -12.90 10.77
N LEU A 173 -6.73 -12.75 11.04
CA LEU A 173 -5.84 -11.86 10.28
C LEU A 173 -5.80 -12.26 8.81
N LYS A 174 -6.12 -11.34 7.90
CA LYS A 174 -6.05 -11.55 6.44
C LYS A 174 -4.95 -10.72 5.79
N LEU A 175 -4.82 -9.46 6.22
CA LEU A 175 -3.92 -8.47 5.65
C LEU A 175 -2.97 -7.89 6.70
N VAL A 176 -1.68 -7.90 6.37
CA VAL A 176 -0.67 -7.12 7.10
C VAL A 176 -0.10 -6.05 6.18
N GLN A 177 0.00 -4.83 6.71
CA GLN A 177 0.47 -3.67 5.98
C GLN A 177 1.56 -2.91 6.74
N LEU A 178 2.62 -2.53 6.03
CA LEU A 178 3.65 -1.60 6.50
C LEU A 178 3.47 -0.25 5.81
N LEU A 179 3.44 0.83 6.58
CA LEU A 179 3.34 2.20 6.10
C LEU A 179 4.32 3.12 6.83
N ARG A 180 4.65 4.24 6.19
CA ARG A 180 5.41 5.32 6.79
C ARG A 180 4.56 6.22 7.69
N VAL A 181 5.13 6.68 8.79
CA VAL A 181 4.54 7.76 9.60
C VAL A 181 4.52 9.06 8.80
N ALA A 182 3.48 9.88 8.99
CA ALA A 182 3.26 11.12 8.23
C ALA A 182 3.09 12.35 9.13
N ASP A 183 3.74 12.36 10.30
CA ASP A 183 3.69 13.47 11.24
C ASP A 183 4.36 14.72 10.63
N SER A 184 3.94 15.90 11.08
CA SER A 184 4.35 17.18 10.48
C SER A 184 5.82 17.50 10.71
N GLU A 185 6.31 17.24 11.92
CA GLU A 185 7.67 17.52 12.34
C GLU A 185 8.69 16.65 11.59
N ASP A 186 8.39 15.37 11.38
CA ASP A 186 9.23 14.47 10.58
C ASP A 186 9.32 14.95 9.13
N ARG A 187 8.20 15.42 8.55
CA ARG A 187 8.17 15.96 7.18
C ARG A 187 8.98 17.26 7.05
N MET A 188 8.89 18.15 8.04
CA MET A 188 9.67 19.39 8.05
C MET A 188 11.16 19.09 8.18
N LEU A 189 11.54 18.14 9.06
CA LEU A 189 12.92 17.71 9.21
C LEU A 189 13.48 17.09 7.92
N LEU A 190 12.76 16.16 7.29
CA LEU A 190 13.17 15.57 6.01
C LEU A 190 13.32 16.63 4.92
N SER A 191 12.42 17.61 4.90
CA SER A 191 12.46 18.72 3.94
C SER A 191 13.64 19.67 4.18
N TYR A 192 14.09 19.80 5.43
CA TYR A 192 15.31 20.53 5.77
C TYR A 192 16.54 19.77 5.26
N LEU A 193 16.68 18.50 5.65
CA LEU A 193 17.80 17.65 5.26
C LEU A 193 17.93 17.49 3.73
N SER A 194 16.82 17.45 2.99
CA SER A 194 16.84 17.38 1.53
C SER A 194 17.36 18.66 0.86
N ARG A 195 17.32 19.80 1.56
CA ARG A 195 17.81 21.09 1.04
C ARG A 195 19.24 21.40 1.51
N HIS A 196 19.72 20.74 2.55
CA HIS A 196 20.97 21.04 3.24
C HIS A 196 21.75 19.72 3.37
N GLU A 197 22.37 19.29 2.27
CA GLU A 197 23.10 18.01 2.24
C GLU A 197 24.29 17.97 3.20
N ASP A 198 24.90 19.13 3.48
CA ASP A 198 25.93 19.28 4.51
C ASP A 198 25.43 18.91 5.91
N ALA A 199 24.16 19.20 6.22
CA ALA A 199 23.55 18.86 7.50
C ALA A 199 23.40 17.33 7.70
N ARG A 200 23.40 16.53 6.62
CA ARG A 200 23.30 15.07 6.73
C ARG A 200 24.52 14.42 7.39
N SER A 201 25.67 15.10 7.37
CA SER A 201 26.85 14.63 8.12
C SER A 201 26.66 14.71 9.63
N VAL A 202 25.72 15.53 10.11
CA VAL A 202 25.42 15.76 11.52
C VAL A 202 24.18 14.98 11.95
N LEU A 203 23.13 15.01 11.12
CA LEU A 203 21.86 14.33 11.36
C LEU A 203 21.34 13.69 10.07
N ASN A 204 21.25 12.37 10.06
CA ASN A 204 20.72 11.60 8.96
C ASN A 204 19.55 10.71 9.40
N LEU A 205 18.63 10.51 8.46
CA LEU A 205 17.42 9.71 8.63
C LEU A 205 17.38 8.65 7.53
N ASP A 206 17.38 7.39 7.92
CA ASP A 206 17.44 6.24 7.02
C ASP A 206 16.09 5.51 6.95
N TRP A 207 15.45 5.61 5.79
CA TRP A 207 14.22 4.86 5.49
C TRP A 207 14.49 3.40 5.17
N SER A 208 15.60 3.10 4.51
CA SER A 208 15.98 1.76 4.12
C SER A 208 16.14 0.87 5.34
N ARG A 209 16.86 1.39 6.36
CA ARG A 209 17.03 0.74 7.66
C ARG A 209 15.71 0.54 8.39
N ALA A 210 14.85 1.57 8.43
CA ALA A 210 13.55 1.49 9.08
C ALA A 210 12.66 0.40 8.46
N CYS A 211 12.58 0.35 7.13
CA CYS A 211 11.83 -0.67 6.41
C CYS A 211 12.38 -2.07 6.62
N SER A 212 13.71 -2.23 6.55
CA SER A 212 14.39 -3.51 6.74
C SER A 212 14.11 -4.08 8.11
N HIS A 213 14.22 -3.24 9.14
CA HIS A 213 13.91 -3.62 10.51
C HIS A 213 12.44 -4.03 10.64
N ALA A 214 11.50 -3.19 10.20
CA ALA A 214 10.08 -3.44 10.35
C ALA A 214 9.59 -4.65 9.57
N ALA A 215 10.01 -4.82 8.31
CA ALA A 215 9.68 -5.96 7.48
C ALA A 215 10.21 -7.26 8.12
N ARG A 216 11.49 -7.27 8.55
CA ARG A 216 12.09 -8.42 9.25
C ARG A 216 11.30 -8.76 10.51
N THR A 217 10.95 -7.78 11.34
CA THR A 217 10.22 -8.02 12.59
C THR A 217 8.82 -8.59 12.34
N ILE A 218 8.06 -8.02 11.39
CA ILE A 218 6.73 -8.49 11.01
C ILE A 218 6.80 -9.92 10.44
N ILE A 219 7.70 -10.16 9.49
CA ILE A 219 7.86 -11.46 8.83
C ILE A 219 8.25 -12.52 9.86
N THR A 220 9.18 -12.19 10.77
CA THR A 220 9.55 -13.09 11.87
C THR A 220 8.33 -13.44 12.75
N ALA A 221 7.49 -12.46 13.07
CA ALA A 221 6.28 -12.69 13.86
C ALA A 221 5.24 -13.55 13.12
N LEU A 222 5.09 -13.38 11.80
CA LEU A 222 4.22 -14.20 10.95
C LEU A 222 4.72 -15.65 10.83
N LEU A 223 6.03 -15.83 10.65
CA LEU A 223 6.67 -17.15 10.61
C LEU A 223 6.55 -17.89 11.95
N THR A 224 6.63 -17.17 13.06
CA THR A 224 6.43 -17.76 14.40
C THR A 224 4.96 -18.17 14.62
N SER A 225 4.02 -17.54 13.92
CA SER A 225 2.57 -17.69 14.11
C SER A 225 1.92 -18.48 12.97
N ILE A 226 2.42 -19.69 12.69
CA ILE A 226 2.09 -20.48 11.49
C ILE A 226 0.57 -20.69 11.30
N ASN A 227 -0.16 -20.91 12.40
CA ASN A 227 -1.60 -21.20 12.39
C ASN A 227 -2.49 -19.97 12.13
N VAL A 228 -1.91 -18.77 12.03
CA VAL A 228 -2.67 -17.53 11.78
C VAL A 228 -2.99 -17.42 10.28
N PRO A 229 -4.27 -17.20 9.90
CA PRO A 229 -4.73 -17.34 8.51
C PRO A 229 -4.47 -16.10 7.65
N TRP A 230 -3.24 -15.59 7.60
CA TRP A 230 -2.87 -14.48 6.72
C TRP A 230 -2.50 -14.96 5.32
N SER A 231 -2.86 -14.18 4.29
CA SER A 231 -2.50 -14.43 2.88
C SER A 231 -2.25 -13.16 2.06
N ARG A 232 -2.53 -11.97 2.60
CA ARG A 232 -2.31 -10.68 1.92
C ARG A 232 -1.22 -9.88 2.62
N PHE A 233 -0.25 -9.40 1.85
CA PHE A 233 0.86 -8.62 2.36
C PHE A 233 1.06 -7.35 1.54
N SER A 234 1.11 -6.21 2.21
CA SER A 234 1.30 -4.92 1.57
C SER A 234 2.47 -4.20 2.22
N LEU A 235 3.46 -3.84 1.42
CA LEU A 235 4.63 -3.12 1.85
C LEU A 235 4.71 -1.84 1.01
N LEU A 236 4.35 -0.71 1.63
CA LEU A 236 4.58 0.57 0.99
C LEU A 236 5.98 1.05 1.37
N GLN A 237 6.75 1.39 0.33
CA GLN A 237 8.08 1.99 0.39
C GLN A 237 9.18 1.01 0.87
N LEU A 238 9.42 -0.06 0.14
CA LEU A 238 10.42 -1.09 0.49
C LEU A 238 11.87 -0.70 0.25
N SER A 239 12.75 -1.24 1.09
CA SER A 239 14.17 -1.37 0.76
C SER A 239 14.47 -2.71 0.08
N PRO A 240 15.58 -2.80 -0.66
CA PRO A 240 16.09 -4.07 -1.16
C PRO A 240 16.31 -5.14 -0.09
N GLU A 241 16.93 -4.79 1.03
CA GLU A 241 17.30 -5.74 2.08
C GLU A 241 16.05 -6.37 2.70
N SER A 242 14.96 -5.60 2.82
CA SER A 242 13.65 -6.08 3.29
C SER A 242 13.05 -7.16 2.39
N ALA A 243 13.29 -7.09 1.07
CA ALA A 243 12.69 -7.99 0.10
C ALA A 243 13.21 -9.43 0.24
N GLN A 244 14.43 -9.63 0.74
CA GLN A 244 15.02 -10.95 0.94
C GLN A 244 14.19 -11.83 1.89
N TYR A 245 13.54 -11.22 2.88
CA TYR A 245 12.71 -11.94 3.84
C TYR A 245 11.39 -12.43 3.24
N LEU A 246 10.95 -11.89 2.11
CA LEU A 246 9.69 -12.28 1.45
C LEU A 246 9.72 -13.70 0.89
N SER A 247 10.91 -14.22 0.54
CA SER A 247 11.04 -15.54 -0.08
C SER A 247 10.53 -16.67 0.83
N THR A 248 10.60 -16.45 2.14
CA THR A 248 10.11 -17.37 3.19
C THR A 248 8.59 -17.39 3.30
N LEU A 249 7.92 -16.32 2.88
CA LEU A 249 6.46 -16.17 2.92
C LEU A 249 5.78 -16.51 1.60
N ALA A 250 6.56 -16.60 0.52
CA ALA A 250 6.09 -16.59 -0.86
C ALA A 250 4.96 -17.59 -1.14
N GLU A 251 5.08 -18.84 -0.70
CA GLU A 251 4.09 -19.89 -0.97
C GLU A 251 2.70 -19.58 -0.39
N ARG A 252 2.63 -18.77 0.67
CA ARG A 252 1.37 -18.39 1.33
C ARG A 252 0.73 -17.12 0.74
N LEU A 253 1.46 -16.37 -0.10
CA LEU A 253 0.98 -15.10 -0.63
C LEU A 253 -0.11 -15.32 -1.69
N GLU A 254 -1.29 -14.75 -1.44
CA GLU A 254 -2.34 -14.53 -2.43
C GLU A 254 -2.32 -13.12 -3.01
N VAL A 255 -1.93 -12.12 -2.21
CA VAL A 255 -1.88 -10.72 -2.64
C VAL A 255 -0.58 -10.09 -2.18
N LEU A 256 0.14 -9.48 -3.12
CA LEU A 256 1.36 -8.72 -2.84
C LEU A 256 1.30 -7.33 -3.45
N THR A 257 1.40 -6.30 -2.61
CA THR A 257 1.53 -4.91 -3.05
C THR A 257 2.85 -4.35 -2.58
N LEU A 258 3.72 -3.99 -3.53
CA LEU A 258 5.00 -3.34 -3.30
C LEU A 258 4.94 -1.92 -3.87
N HIS A 259 5.39 -0.95 -3.09
CA HIS A 259 5.73 0.37 -3.61
C HIS A 259 7.15 0.69 -3.20
N PHE A 260 7.94 1.27 -4.09
CA PHE A 260 9.31 1.73 -3.81
C PHE A 260 9.29 3.24 -3.63
N ASP A 261 10.11 3.74 -2.71
CA ASP A 261 10.26 5.19 -2.48
C ASP A 261 11.35 5.79 -3.37
N ASP A 262 11.41 7.11 -3.39
CA ASP A 262 12.40 7.90 -4.14
C ASP A 262 13.80 7.77 -3.51
N ASN A 263 14.54 6.76 -3.94
CA ASN A 263 15.96 6.58 -3.65
C ASN A 263 16.81 7.01 -4.84
N GLU A 264 18.06 7.38 -4.58
CA GLU A 264 19.08 7.51 -5.63
C GLU A 264 19.33 6.14 -6.29
N ASP A 265 19.33 6.15 -7.62
CA ASP A 265 19.44 5.01 -8.56
C ASP A 265 18.49 3.81 -8.31
N LEU A 266 17.21 3.98 -8.68
CA LEU A 266 16.20 2.91 -8.57
C LEU A 266 16.50 1.69 -9.43
N ASP A 267 17.06 1.88 -10.63
CA ASP A 267 17.36 0.79 -11.56
C ASP A 267 18.46 -0.10 -10.96
N ALA A 268 19.56 0.47 -10.48
CA ALA A 268 20.62 -0.32 -9.83
C ALA A 268 20.08 -1.16 -8.66
N LYS A 269 19.25 -0.56 -7.79
CA LYS A 269 18.67 -1.27 -6.63
C LYS A 269 17.72 -2.39 -7.04
N VAL A 270 16.85 -2.16 -8.02
CA VAL A 270 15.93 -3.20 -8.51
C VAL A 270 16.70 -4.31 -9.23
N GLN A 271 17.78 -3.97 -9.92
CA GLN A 271 18.68 -4.94 -10.55
C GLN A 271 19.34 -5.85 -9.51
N GLU A 272 19.84 -5.30 -8.39
CA GLU A 272 20.37 -6.08 -7.26
C GLU A 272 19.33 -7.03 -6.67
N LEU A 273 18.06 -6.62 -6.65
CA LEU A 273 16.94 -7.44 -6.18
C LEU A 273 16.45 -8.50 -7.15
N SER A 274 16.94 -8.53 -8.38
CA SER A 274 16.37 -9.40 -9.40
C SER A 274 16.39 -10.87 -8.97
N THR A 275 17.46 -11.34 -8.33
CA THR A 275 17.58 -12.72 -7.83
C THR A 275 16.54 -13.03 -6.75
N VAL A 276 16.30 -12.11 -5.83
CA VAL A 276 15.30 -12.22 -4.76
C VAL A 276 13.90 -12.25 -5.35
N PHE A 277 13.59 -11.36 -6.29
CA PHE A 277 12.30 -11.36 -6.95
C PHE A 277 12.04 -12.67 -7.70
N LYS A 278 13.06 -13.22 -8.38
CA LYS A 278 12.96 -14.54 -9.01
C LYS A 278 12.56 -15.60 -8.01
N GLU A 279 13.22 -15.66 -6.86
CA GLU A 279 12.94 -16.64 -5.82
C GLU A 279 11.52 -16.49 -5.26
N VAL A 280 11.15 -15.25 -4.87
CA VAL A 280 9.83 -14.93 -4.31
C VAL A 280 8.73 -15.29 -5.30
N PHE A 281 8.80 -14.79 -6.53
CA PHE A 281 7.72 -14.94 -7.50
C PHE A 281 7.58 -16.37 -8.01
N THR A 282 8.70 -17.10 -8.17
CA THR A 282 8.67 -18.52 -8.53
C THR A 282 8.00 -19.38 -7.44
N ARG A 283 8.20 -19.05 -6.16
CA ARG A 283 7.56 -19.75 -5.04
C ARG A 283 6.11 -19.33 -4.80
N ALA A 284 5.72 -18.12 -5.21
CA ALA A 284 4.39 -17.56 -4.97
C ALA A 284 3.27 -18.16 -5.84
N ARG A 285 3.08 -19.48 -5.77
CA ARG A 285 2.12 -20.24 -6.61
C ARG A 285 0.64 -19.93 -6.32
N ASN A 286 0.35 -19.33 -5.17
CA ASN A 286 -1.00 -18.95 -4.77
C ASN A 286 -1.38 -17.51 -5.13
N MET A 287 -0.51 -16.80 -5.86
CA MET A 287 -0.72 -15.39 -6.21
C MET A 287 -2.01 -15.19 -7.02
N ARG A 288 -2.85 -14.28 -6.53
CA ARG A 288 -4.11 -13.82 -7.13
C ARG A 288 -4.07 -12.36 -7.51
N ALA A 289 -3.28 -11.54 -6.80
CA ALA A 289 -3.04 -10.16 -7.18
C ALA A 289 -1.60 -9.74 -6.88
N VAL A 290 -0.96 -9.11 -7.86
CA VAL A 290 0.36 -8.48 -7.65
C VAL A 290 0.34 -7.04 -8.14
N HIS A 291 0.89 -6.15 -7.33
CA HIS A 291 1.13 -4.76 -7.68
C HIS A 291 2.55 -4.34 -7.32
N VAL A 292 3.30 -3.81 -8.29
CA VAL A 292 4.63 -3.23 -8.06
C VAL A 292 4.66 -1.80 -8.59
N GLY A 293 4.91 -0.83 -7.72
CA GLY A 293 4.90 0.59 -8.08
C GLY A 293 6.18 1.34 -7.73
N PHE A 294 6.56 2.25 -8.61
CA PHE A 294 7.67 3.19 -8.45
C PHE A 294 7.17 4.64 -8.47
N PRO A 295 8.00 5.61 -8.03
CA PRO A 295 7.67 7.03 -8.09
C PRO A 295 7.43 7.51 -9.54
N SER A 296 6.34 8.23 -9.77
CA SER A 296 5.93 8.64 -11.12
C SER A 296 6.92 9.60 -11.81
N HIS A 297 7.71 10.36 -11.04
CA HIS A 297 8.68 11.33 -11.57
C HIS A 297 10.02 10.70 -11.97
N ARG A 298 10.24 9.43 -11.64
CA ARG A 298 11.42 8.65 -12.04
C ARG A 298 10.98 7.20 -12.34
N PRO A 299 10.35 6.97 -13.52
CA PRO A 299 9.94 5.64 -13.95
C PRO A 299 11.13 4.65 -13.98
N LEU A 300 10.87 3.38 -13.69
CA LEU A 300 11.87 2.31 -13.83
C LEU A 300 12.10 2.00 -15.31
N THR A 301 13.35 1.87 -15.76
CA THR A 301 13.66 1.58 -17.19
C THR A 301 13.96 0.11 -17.47
N LEU A 302 14.20 -0.66 -16.40
CA LEU A 302 14.45 -2.10 -16.45
C LEU A 302 13.25 -2.87 -17.01
N PRO A 303 13.47 -3.97 -17.75
CA PRO A 303 12.37 -4.73 -18.29
C PRO A 303 11.57 -5.46 -17.21
N PHE A 304 10.31 -5.77 -17.50
CA PHE A 304 9.44 -6.57 -16.62
C PHE A 304 10.09 -7.89 -16.19
N LYS A 305 10.89 -8.51 -17.08
CA LYS A 305 11.59 -9.76 -16.77
C LYS A 305 12.54 -9.64 -15.58
N THR A 306 13.12 -8.46 -15.33
CA THR A 306 14.01 -8.24 -14.18
C THR A 306 13.31 -8.39 -12.85
N VAL A 307 12.01 -8.06 -12.79
CA VAL A 307 11.20 -8.17 -11.57
C VAL A 307 10.35 -9.44 -11.59
N PHE A 308 9.61 -9.72 -12.66
CA PHE A 308 8.63 -10.81 -12.68
C PHE A 308 9.17 -12.14 -13.21
N HIS A 309 10.37 -12.16 -13.81
CA HIS A 309 11.07 -13.38 -14.28
C HIS A 309 10.24 -14.31 -15.16
N ASP A 310 9.35 -13.75 -15.98
CA ASP A 310 8.45 -14.50 -16.86
C ASP A 310 7.62 -15.58 -16.12
N VAL A 311 7.42 -15.43 -14.81
CA VAL A 311 6.65 -16.37 -14.00
C VAL A 311 5.19 -16.37 -14.44
N ARG A 312 4.61 -17.58 -14.52
CA ARG A 312 3.18 -17.77 -14.75
C ARG A 312 2.49 -18.13 -13.43
N TRP A 313 1.45 -17.40 -13.09
CA TRP A 313 0.60 -17.66 -11.93
C TRP A 313 -0.80 -18.10 -12.37
N GLU A 314 -1.12 -19.38 -12.20
CA GLU A 314 -2.40 -19.95 -12.64
C GLU A 314 -3.64 -19.32 -11.98
N LYS A 315 -3.47 -18.72 -10.79
CA LYS A 315 -4.55 -18.11 -10.02
C LYS A 315 -4.62 -16.59 -10.16
N LEU A 316 -3.78 -15.98 -11.01
CA LEU A 316 -3.69 -14.52 -11.11
C LEU A 316 -4.97 -13.93 -11.69
N VAL A 317 -5.59 -13.05 -10.92
CA VAL A 317 -6.84 -12.35 -11.27
C VAL A 317 -6.58 -10.88 -11.56
N ALA A 318 -5.64 -10.25 -10.85
CA ALA A 318 -5.35 -8.83 -10.99
C ALA A 318 -3.84 -8.57 -11.08
N PHE A 319 -3.43 -7.81 -12.09
CA PHE A 319 -2.04 -7.38 -12.26
C PHE A 319 -1.97 -5.85 -12.27
N GLY A 320 -0.97 -5.29 -11.59
CA GLY A 320 -0.76 -3.86 -11.56
C GLY A 320 0.71 -3.45 -11.55
N VAL A 321 1.04 -2.42 -12.32
CA VAL A 321 2.31 -1.72 -12.22
C VAL A 321 2.12 -0.21 -12.19
N GLN A 322 3.08 0.48 -11.56
CA GLN A 322 3.14 1.93 -11.57
C GLN A 322 4.57 2.45 -11.83
N GLY A 323 4.71 3.49 -12.64
CA GLY A 323 5.98 4.23 -12.80
C GLY A 323 7.02 3.43 -13.56
N TRP A 324 6.76 3.14 -14.84
CA TRP A 324 7.61 2.27 -15.65
C TRP A 324 7.80 2.81 -17.07
N GLU A 325 8.96 2.58 -17.66
CA GLU A 325 9.24 2.73 -19.08
C GLU A 325 9.41 1.35 -19.72
N LEU A 326 8.53 1.00 -20.67
CA LEU A 326 8.40 -0.36 -21.21
C LEU A 326 8.31 -0.39 -22.73
N GLU A 327 8.72 -1.49 -23.33
CA GLU A 327 8.33 -1.83 -24.70
C GLU A 327 6.94 -2.48 -24.71
N GLN A 328 6.21 -2.36 -25.82
CA GLN A 328 4.88 -2.96 -25.95
C GLN A 328 4.91 -4.50 -25.81
N ASP A 329 5.97 -5.15 -26.30
CA ASP A 329 6.13 -6.61 -26.24
C ASP A 329 6.21 -7.13 -24.80
N GLU A 330 6.75 -6.32 -23.88
CA GLU A 330 6.79 -6.67 -22.45
C GLU A 330 5.37 -6.79 -21.87
N ILE A 331 4.49 -5.87 -22.26
CA ILE A 331 3.07 -5.89 -21.86
C ILE A 331 2.36 -7.06 -22.54
N PHE A 332 2.60 -7.29 -23.85
CA PHE A 332 2.01 -8.41 -24.58
C PHE A 332 2.34 -9.75 -23.93
N ASN A 333 3.62 -9.98 -23.65
CA ASN A 333 4.11 -11.20 -23.03
C ASN A 333 3.48 -11.41 -21.64
N MET A 334 3.29 -10.34 -20.86
CA MET A 334 2.68 -10.44 -19.54
C MET A 334 1.21 -10.84 -19.59
N VAL A 335 0.42 -10.20 -20.46
CA VAL A 335 -1.03 -10.47 -20.55
C VAL A 335 -1.32 -11.81 -21.23
N ARG A 336 -0.57 -12.18 -22.28
CA ARG A 336 -0.69 -13.48 -22.95
C ARG A 336 -0.32 -14.65 -22.04
N ARG A 337 0.63 -14.45 -21.12
CA ARG A 337 0.98 -15.45 -20.10
C ARG A 337 -0.14 -15.67 -19.09
N HIS A 338 -1.03 -14.70 -18.92
CA HIS A 338 -2.10 -14.71 -17.92
C HIS A 338 -3.47 -14.38 -18.53
N PRO A 339 -4.01 -15.22 -19.45
CA PRO A 339 -5.25 -14.92 -20.17
C PRO A 339 -6.49 -14.79 -19.27
N GLY A 340 -6.45 -15.35 -18.04
CA GLY A 340 -7.52 -15.26 -17.04
C GLY A 340 -7.56 -13.96 -16.23
N LEU A 341 -6.72 -12.96 -16.56
CA LEU A 341 -6.73 -11.67 -15.88
C LEU A 341 -8.09 -10.97 -16.00
N ARG A 342 -8.66 -10.60 -14.86
CA ARG A 342 -9.90 -9.79 -14.76
C ARG A 342 -9.61 -8.32 -14.51
N GLY A 343 -8.43 -8.00 -13.99
CA GLY A 343 -8.02 -6.64 -13.68
C GLY A 343 -6.61 -6.31 -14.15
N LEU A 344 -6.45 -5.19 -14.85
CA LEU A 344 -5.14 -4.69 -15.30
C LEU A 344 -4.95 -3.22 -14.94
N ARG A 345 -3.90 -2.89 -14.19
CA ARG A 345 -3.52 -1.52 -13.86
C ARG A 345 -2.16 -1.19 -14.44
N LEU A 346 -2.12 -0.22 -15.36
CA LEU A 346 -0.92 0.37 -15.93
C LEU A 346 -0.97 1.88 -15.61
N ARG A 347 -0.33 2.29 -14.52
CA ARG A 347 -0.33 3.70 -14.08
C ARG A 347 1.04 4.33 -14.27
N ASP A 348 1.11 5.55 -14.78
CA ASP A 348 2.42 6.21 -15.02
C ASP A 348 3.37 5.30 -15.85
N VAL A 349 2.79 4.55 -16.79
CA VAL A 349 3.54 3.67 -17.71
C VAL A 349 3.76 4.43 -19.00
N HIS A 350 5.02 4.53 -19.40
CA HIS A 350 5.46 5.19 -20.62
C HIS A 350 6.02 4.15 -21.57
N LEU A 351 5.62 4.18 -22.83
CA LEU A 351 6.17 3.26 -23.83
C LEU A 351 7.49 3.79 -24.37
N LYS A 352 8.48 2.92 -24.58
CA LYS A 352 9.76 3.27 -25.22
C LYS A 352 9.54 3.62 -26.70
N GLU A 353 10.54 4.28 -27.31
CA GLU A 353 10.51 4.64 -28.72
C GLU A 353 10.21 3.42 -29.61
N GLY A 354 9.33 3.59 -30.59
CA GLY A 354 8.88 2.51 -31.49
C GLY A 354 7.72 1.67 -30.99
N SER A 355 7.30 1.82 -29.72
CA SER A 355 6.11 1.18 -29.17
C SER A 355 4.90 2.11 -29.17
N LEU A 356 3.69 1.59 -29.45
CA LEU A 356 2.47 2.38 -29.51
C LEU A 356 1.36 1.80 -28.63
N TRP A 357 0.62 2.67 -27.95
CA TRP A 357 -0.48 2.25 -27.07
C TRP A 357 -1.60 1.60 -27.88
N LYS A 358 -1.87 2.07 -29.11
CA LYS A 358 -2.87 1.45 -29.99
C LYS A 358 -2.65 -0.06 -30.17
N ASP A 359 -1.40 -0.51 -30.23
CA ASP A 359 -1.07 -1.92 -30.43
C ASP A 359 -1.29 -2.72 -29.14
N VAL A 360 -0.91 -2.15 -27.99
CA VAL A 360 -1.28 -2.68 -26.66
C VAL A 360 -2.80 -2.80 -26.52
N LEU A 361 -3.55 -1.77 -26.84
CA LEU A 361 -5.01 -1.77 -26.73
C LEU A 361 -5.65 -2.82 -27.65
N LYS A 362 -5.15 -2.96 -28.89
CA LYS A 362 -5.61 -3.99 -29.84
C LYS A 362 -5.39 -5.39 -29.27
N VAL A 363 -4.22 -5.69 -28.72
CA VAL A 363 -3.93 -6.98 -28.07
C VAL A 363 -4.86 -7.22 -26.88
N LEU A 364 -5.01 -6.23 -25.99
CA LEU A 364 -5.92 -6.36 -24.84
C LEU A 364 -7.36 -6.65 -25.27
N ARG A 365 -7.86 -5.94 -26.29
CA ARG A 365 -9.23 -6.15 -26.79
C ARG A 365 -9.38 -7.47 -27.55
N ALA A 366 -8.39 -7.89 -28.31
CA ALA A 366 -8.47 -9.09 -29.14
C ALA A 366 -8.31 -10.37 -28.32
N GLU A 367 -7.45 -10.36 -27.29
CA GLU A 367 -7.00 -11.58 -26.61
C GLU A 367 -7.49 -11.70 -25.16
N MET A 368 -7.73 -10.58 -24.46
CA MET A 368 -8.08 -10.61 -23.03
C MET A 368 -9.61 -10.57 -22.84
N HIS A 369 -10.28 -11.71 -23.00
CA HIS A 369 -11.75 -11.79 -22.93
C HIS A 369 -12.30 -11.68 -21.51
N GLU A 370 -11.57 -12.15 -20.51
CA GLU A 370 -11.97 -12.14 -19.10
C GLU A 370 -11.76 -10.79 -18.41
N LEU A 371 -11.15 -9.82 -19.09
CA LEU A 371 -10.81 -8.52 -18.50
C LEU A 371 -12.08 -7.72 -18.17
N GLN A 372 -12.30 -7.46 -16.89
CA GLN A 372 -13.47 -6.74 -16.37
C GLN A 372 -13.19 -5.26 -16.14
N TRP A 373 -11.94 -4.89 -15.85
CA TRP A 373 -11.51 -3.51 -15.73
C TRP A 373 -10.06 -3.30 -16.15
N VAL A 374 -9.77 -2.12 -16.69
CA VAL A 374 -8.41 -1.67 -17.02
C VAL A 374 -8.21 -0.22 -16.58
N SER A 375 -7.08 0.09 -15.96
CA SER A 375 -6.71 1.43 -15.49
C SER A 375 -5.42 1.89 -16.18
N LEU A 376 -5.53 2.86 -17.07
CA LEU A 376 -4.46 3.44 -17.89
C LEU A 376 -4.10 4.87 -17.44
N ARG A 377 -4.11 5.13 -16.14
CA ARG A 377 -3.97 6.49 -15.61
C ARG A 377 -2.55 7.02 -15.83
N ARG A 378 -2.43 8.23 -16.39
CA ARG A 378 -1.15 8.92 -16.62
C ARG A 378 -0.17 8.10 -17.49
N ILE A 379 -0.70 7.34 -18.46
CA ILE A 379 0.16 6.70 -19.46
C ILE A 379 0.69 7.72 -20.47
N GLY A 380 1.81 7.42 -21.11
CA GLY A 380 2.40 8.25 -22.17
C GLY A 380 3.20 7.44 -23.19
N GLY A 381 3.62 8.08 -24.27
CA GLY A 381 4.49 7.50 -25.28
C GLY A 381 5.90 8.09 -25.24
N GLY A 382 6.87 7.34 -25.76
CA GLY A 382 8.23 7.80 -26.00
C GLY A 382 8.22 8.65 -27.26
N GLY A 383 8.60 9.92 -27.13
CA GLY A 383 8.49 10.91 -28.19
C GLY A 383 9.23 10.51 -29.47
N GLY A 384 8.49 9.96 -30.42
CA GLY A 384 8.91 9.70 -31.80
C GLY A 384 7.74 10.06 -32.72
N ARG A 385 7.98 11.00 -33.65
CA ARG A 385 6.97 11.49 -34.60
C ARG A 385 6.71 10.41 -35.64
N LEU A 386 5.57 9.72 -35.56
CA LEU A 386 5.07 8.81 -36.60
C LEU A 386 3.69 9.27 -37.06
N GLU A 387 3.58 9.52 -38.36
CA GLU A 387 2.37 10.03 -39.00
C GLU A 387 1.31 8.93 -39.22
N SER A 388 0.06 9.32 -38.99
CA SER A 388 -1.22 8.63 -39.20
C SER A 388 -1.69 7.65 -38.11
N ALA A 389 -2.43 8.25 -37.18
CA ALA A 389 -3.35 7.62 -36.26
C ALA A 389 -4.71 7.48 -36.93
N GLU A 390 -5.11 6.28 -37.32
CA GLU A 390 -6.51 6.04 -37.69
C GLU A 390 -7.05 4.87 -36.86
N GLU A 391 -8.24 5.11 -36.28
CA GLU A 391 -9.07 4.32 -35.34
C GLU A 391 -9.00 4.66 -33.84
N LEU A 392 -7.83 4.94 -33.25
CA LEU A 392 -7.72 5.23 -31.79
C LEU A 392 -7.14 6.60 -31.43
N ASP A 393 -6.79 7.41 -32.43
CA ASP A 393 -6.18 8.75 -32.25
C ASP A 393 -4.93 8.72 -31.35
N ASP A 394 -4.10 7.68 -31.47
CA ASP A 394 -2.83 7.57 -30.75
C ASP A 394 -1.71 8.27 -31.53
N ASP A 395 -1.33 9.45 -31.06
CA ASP A 395 -0.27 10.29 -31.66
C ASP A 395 1.13 9.97 -31.12
N GLY A 396 1.26 9.00 -30.21
CA GLY A 396 2.52 8.62 -29.58
C GLY A 396 3.10 9.66 -28.61
N LEU A 397 2.41 10.78 -28.35
CA LEU A 397 2.93 11.89 -27.58
C LEU A 397 2.24 12.01 -26.21
N ARG A 398 0.92 12.21 -26.20
CA ARG A 398 0.18 12.46 -24.94
C ARG A 398 -1.22 11.86 -24.98
N VAL A 399 -1.55 11.16 -23.90
CA VAL A 399 -2.89 10.60 -23.69
C VAL A 399 -3.64 11.48 -22.67
N ASP A 400 -4.57 12.30 -23.16
CA ASP A 400 -5.43 13.07 -22.28
C ASP A 400 -6.44 12.18 -21.51
N ASN A 401 -7.11 12.75 -20.51
CA ASN A 401 -8.02 12.00 -19.65
C ASN A 401 -9.27 11.47 -20.37
N ASN A 402 -9.78 12.18 -21.38
CA ASN A 402 -10.96 11.76 -22.14
C ASN A 402 -10.61 10.61 -23.08
N LYS A 403 -9.50 10.75 -23.81
CA LYS A 403 -8.92 9.71 -24.66
C LYS A 403 -8.64 8.44 -23.86
N ARG A 404 -8.01 8.57 -22.68
CA ARG A 404 -7.81 7.45 -21.73
C ARG A 404 -9.13 6.76 -21.35
N LYS A 405 -10.13 7.50 -20.89
CA LYS A 405 -11.43 6.93 -20.49
C LYS A 405 -12.15 6.24 -21.65
N TYR A 406 -11.98 6.76 -22.86
CA TYR A 406 -12.47 6.11 -24.07
C TYR A 406 -11.74 4.78 -24.32
N TRP A 407 -10.40 4.78 -24.30
CA TRP A 407 -9.58 3.56 -24.45
C TRP A 407 -9.91 2.48 -23.41
N GLU A 408 -10.08 2.86 -22.13
CA GLU A 408 -10.48 1.91 -21.08
C GLU A 408 -11.83 1.24 -21.39
N ARG A 409 -12.84 1.99 -21.85
CA ARG A 409 -14.15 1.43 -22.24
C ARG A 409 -14.05 0.56 -23.49
N TRP A 410 -13.30 1.03 -24.49
CA TRP A 410 -13.11 0.34 -25.76
C TRP A 410 -12.42 -1.01 -25.58
N VAL A 411 -11.37 -1.10 -24.76
CA VAL A 411 -10.70 -2.38 -24.44
C VAL A 411 -11.67 -3.37 -23.80
N LEU A 412 -12.52 -2.89 -22.89
CA LEU A 412 -13.50 -3.72 -22.17
C LEU A 412 -14.71 -4.07 -23.03
N ARG A 413 -14.74 -3.69 -24.32
CA ARG A 413 -15.85 -3.93 -25.24
C ARG A 413 -17.18 -3.34 -24.72
N ARG A 414 -17.09 -2.33 -23.86
CA ARG A 414 -18.26 -1.60 -23.35
C ARG A 414 -18.61 -0.49 -24.33
N CYS A 415 -19.90 -0.31 -24.58
CA CYS A 415 -20.38 0.80 -25.40
C CYS A 415 -19.97 2.13 -24.72
N PRO A 416 -19.28 3.05 -25.42
CA PRO A 416 -18.93 4.36 -24.87
C PRO A 416 -20.15 5.15 -24.39
N GLU A 417 -21.31 4.96 -25.01
CA GLU A 417 -22.53 5.73 -24.73
C GLU A 417 -23.38 5.15 -23.59
N HIS A 418 -23.23 3.86 -23.26
CA HIS A 418 -24.16 3.15 -22.36
C HIS A 418 -23.47 2.37 -21.22
N GLY A 419 -22.18 2.63 -20.98
CA GLY A 419 -21.31 1.79 -20.13
C GLY A 419 -21.20 2.16 -18.65
N GLU A 420 -22.29 2.57 -17.99
CA GLU A 420 -22.36 2.65 -16.52
C GLU A 420 -23.42 1.69 -16.00
N SER A 421 -23.00 0.47 -15.68
CA SER A 421 -23.71 -0.45 -14.79
C SER A 421 -22.71 -1.30 -14.04
#